data_AF-T0SJS0-F1
#
_entry.id   AF-T0SJS0-F1
#
_cell.length_a   1.000
_cell.length_b   1.000
_cell.length_c   1.000
_cell.angle_alpha   90.00
_cell.angle_beta   90.00
_cell.angle_gamma   90.00
#
_symmetry.space_group_name_H-M   'P 1'
#
loop_
_entity.id
_entity.type
_entity.pdbx_description
1 polymer ?
#
loop_
_entity_poly.entity_id
_entity_poly.type
_entity_poly.pdbx_seq_one_letter_code
_entity_poly.pdbx_strand_id
1 'polypeptide(L)'
;LNAEGLDNSTLEIEIMSQKDGVTHFFKMQNRKFLETYRAATQTAAQFNEKYGYVKTKPVYTTVTKTFIADAIPESDKPKALRIASNPMFAGEFAAAAGAGAGAAVENFAVAKVWIEDGCIVCNACEGIFPEVFEVTDDTCLIRPDAPLDDGLKILEAAEACPTEVIKFDKAN
;
A
#
# COMPACT_ATOMS: atom_id res chain seq x y z
N LEU A 1 56.43 16.73 -12.87
CA LEU A 1 56.57 15.91 -14.11
C LEU A 1 57.78 16.42 -14.88
N ASN A 2 58.96 15.82 -14.64
CA ASN A 2 60.21 16.15 -15.33
C ASN A 2 60.55 15.04 -16.33
N ALA A 3 59.63 14.76 -17.26
CA ALA A 3 59.86 13.78 -18.31
C ALA A 3 60.51 14.47 -19.52
N GLU A 4 61.47 13.80 -20.15
CA GLU A 4 62.13 14.25 -21.38
C GLU A 4 61.34 13.74 -22.61
N GLY A 5 61.44 14.42 -23.76
CA GLY A 5 60.76 13.97 -25.00
C GLY A 5 59.25 14.27 -25.07
N LEU A 6 58.78 15.31 -24.39
CA LEU A 6 57.37 15.73 -24.34
C LEU A 6 56.76 16.13 -25.69
N ASP A 7 57.60 16.41 -26.69
CA ASP A 7 57.17 16.81 -28.04
C ASP A 7 56.81 15.63 -28.94
N ASN A 8 57.33 14.43 -28.62
CA ASN A 8 57.12 13.20 -29.38
C ASN A 8 56.19 12.23 -28.65
N SER A 9 55.38 12.71 -27.71
CA SER A 9 54.54 11.87 -26.87
C SER A 9 53.13 12.45 -26.70
N THR A 10 52.14 11.55 -26.76
CA THR A 10 50.71 11.88 -26.66
C THR A 10 50.13 11.40 -25.34
N LEU A 11 49.30 12.24 -24.71
CA LEU A 11 48.49 11.88 -23.56
C LEU A 11 47.07 11.54 -24.03
N GLU A 12 46.55 10.44 -23.50
CA GLU A 12 45.14 10.06 -23.62
C GLU A 12 44.54 10.01 -22.22
N ILE A 13 43.44 10.76 -22.03
CA ILE A 13 42.69 10.81 -20.78
C ILE A 13 41.27 10.33 -21.07
N GLU A 14 40.88 9.25 -20.41
CA GLU A 14 39.53 8.71 -20.45
C GLU A 14 38.87 8.90 -19.08
N ILE A 15 37.68 9.50 -19.07
CA ILE A 15 36.88 9.70 -17.86
C ILE A 15 35.52 9.07 -18.07
N MET A 16 35.23 8.02 -17.30
CA MET A 16 33.94 7.31 -17.34
C MET A 16 33.10 7.65 -16.11
N SER A 17 31.89 8.17 -16.32
CA SER A 17 30.87 8.29 -15.27
C SER A 17 30.09 6.99 -15.17
N GLN A 18 30.31 6.22 -14.09
CA GLN A 18 29.54 4.99 -13.84
C GLN A 18 28.04 5.25 -13.63
N LYS A 19 27.69 6.45 -13.15
CA LYS A 19 26.31 6.80 -12.78
C LYS A 19 25.47 7.23 -13.98
N ASP A 20 26.08 7.99 -14.90
CA ASP A 20 25.37 8.55 -16.05
C ASP A 20 25.71 7.80 -17.35
N GLY A 21 26.64 6.83 -17.32
CA GLY A 21 27.05 6.04 -18.48
C GLY A 21 27.81 6.83 -19.54
N VAL A 22 28.23 8.05 -19.23
CA VAL A 22 28.92 8.96 -20.16
C VAL A 22 30.42 8.74 -20.07
N THR A 23 31.07 8.61 -21.23
CA THR A 23 32.52 8.52 -21.35
C THR A 23 33.04 9.74 -22.10
N HIS A 24 34.02 10.42 -21.51
CA HIS A 24 34.75 11.51 -22.14
C HIS A 24 36.15 11.05 -22.50
N PHE A 25 36.53 11.25 -23.76
CA PHE A 25 37.84 10.89 -24.28
C PHE A 25 38.58 12.16 -24.73
N PHE A 26 39.78 12.36 -24.22
CA PHE A 26 40.65 13.48 -24.58
C PHE A 26 42.00 12.95 -25.05
N LYS A 27 42.43 13.38 -26.24
CA LYS A 27 43.75 13.08 -26.79
C LYS A 27 44.47 14.37 -27.12
N MET A 28 45.67 14.55 -26.59
CA MET A 28 46.50 15.74 -26.85
C MET A 28 48.00 15.46 -26.75
N GLN A 29 48.82 16.35 -27.31
CA GLN A 29 50.27 16.28 -27.14
C GLN A 29 50.66 16.59 -25.69
N ASN A 30 51.68 15.90 -25.18
CA ASN A 30 52.15 16.07 -23.80
C ASN A 30 52.60 17.51 -23.49
N ARG A 31 53.27 18.19 -24.43
CA ARG A 31 53.60 19.62 -24.28
C ARG A 31 52.35 20.49 -24.09
N LYS A 32 51.33 20.30 -24.93
CA LYS A 32 50.07 21.05 -24.86
C LYS A 32 49.34 20.80 -23.54
N PHE A 33 49.34 19.56 -23.05
CA PHE A 33 48.78 19.23 -21.74
C PHE A 33 49.52 19.97 -20.62
N LEU A 34 50.85 19.94 -20.59
CA LEU A 34 51.65 20.59 -19.55
C LEU A 34 51.49 22.11 -19.54
N GLU A 35 51.45 22.74 -20.71
CA GLU A 35 51.15 24.17 -20.84
C GLU A 35 49.77 24.49 -20.29
N THR A 36 48.76 23.72 -20.67
CA THR A 36 47.38 23.91 -20.20
C THR A 36 47.26 23.67 -18.70
N TYR A 37 47.92 22.65 -18.17
CA TYR A 37 47.95 22.33 -16.74
C TYR A 37 48.62 23.43 -15.93
N ARG A 38 49.73 24.00 -16.41
CA ARG A 38 50.42 25.12 -15.76
C ARG A 38 49.64 26.44 -15.84
N ALA A 39 48.90 26.64 -16.92
CA ALA A 39 48.05 27.81 -17.12
C ALA A 39 46.70 27.72 -16.38
N ALA A 40 46.34 26.54 -15.85
CA ALA A 40 45.09 26.35 -15.12
C ALA A 40 45.11 27.13 -13.79
N THR A 41 44.27 28.15 -13.70
CA THR A 41 44.15 29.02 -12.51
C THR A 41 43.00 28.66 -11.59
N GLN A 42 42.10 27.78 -12.04
CA GLN A 42 40.88 27.41 -11.31
C GLN A 42 40.98 25.98 -10.78
N THR A 43 40.44 25.77 -9.58
CA THR A 43 40.35 24.44 -8.98
C THR A 43 39.09 23.71 -9.44
N ALA A 44 39.10 22.37 -9.37
CA ALA A 44 37.90 21.56 -9.65
C ALA A 44 36.71 21.94 -8.74
N ALA A 45 36.98 22.36 -7.50
CA ALA A 45 35.95 22.83 -6.57
C ALA A 45 35.26 24.11 -7.09
N GLN A 46 36.04 25.09 -7.55
CA GLN A 46 35.50 26.33 -8.12
C GLN A 46 34.70 26.09 -9.40
N PHE A 47 35.18 25.16 -10.25
CA PHE A 47 34.45 24.76 -11.46
C PHE A 47 33.11 24.10 -11.11
N ASN A 48 33.11 23.18 -10.15
CA ASN A 48 31.89 22.48 -9.69
C ASN A 48 30.93 23.41 -8.94
N GLU A 49 31.41 24.45 -8.26
CA GLU A 49 30.53 25.44 -7.65
C GLU A 49 29.77 26.25 -8.71
N LYS A 50 30.44 26.63 -9.81
CA LYS A 50 29.85 27.43 -10.89
C LYS A 50 28.99 26.61 -11.85
N TYR A 51 29.41 25.38 -12.18
CA TYR A 51 28.80 24.56 -13.24
C TYR A 51 28.26 23.21 -12.73
N GLY A 52 28.44 22.88 -11.46
CA GLY A 52 28.00 21.61 -10.89
C GLY A 52 26.50 21.57 -10.75
N TYR A 53 25.88 20.62 -11.45
CA TYR A 53 24.48 20.30 -11.26
C TYR A 53 24.33 19.41 -10.01
N VAL A 54 23.98 20.02 -8.88
CA VAL A 54 23.60 19.26 -7.68
C VAL A 54 22.18 18.74 -7.88
N LYS A 55 22.04 17.48 -8.31
CA LYS A 55 20.77 16.75 -8.22
C LYS A 55 20.39 16.67 -6.73
N THR A 56 19.51 17.55 -6.26
CA THR A 56 18.91 17.40 -4.94
C THR A 56 18.15 16.09 -4.93
N LYS A 57 18.56 15.14 -4.06
CA LYS A 57 17.80 13.91 -3.89
C LYS A 57 16.42 14.32 -3.37
N PRO A 58 15.31 13.82 -3.97
CA PRO A 58 14.00 14.05 -3.40
C PRO A 58 14.00 13.53 -1.96
N VAL A 59 13.71 14.42 -1.00
CA VAL A 59 13.56 14.05 0.40
C VAL A 59 12.18 13.43 0.53
N TYR A 60 12.13 12.11 0.64
CA TYR A 60 10.90 11.41 0.96
C TYR A 60 10.68 11.51 2.45
N THR A 61 9.64 12.24 2.86
CA THR A 61 9.15 12.19 4.23
C THR A 61 8.44 10.87 4.43
N THR A 62 9.11 9.92 5.07
CA THR A 62 8.44 8.73 5.58
C THR A 62 7.49 9.20 6.67
N VAL A 63 6.19 9.25 6.36
CA VAL A 63 5.15 9.37 7.37
C VAL A 63 5.23 8.10 8.22
N THR A 64 5.85 8.20 9.39
CA THR A 64 5.77 7.15 10.40
C THR A 64 4.31 7.09 10.83
N LYS A 65 3.56 6.15 10.24
CA LYS A 65 2.22 5.81 10.72
C LYS A 65 2.42 5.16 12.08
N THR A 66 2.31 5.97 13.14
CA THR A 66 2.17 5.45 14.49
C THR A 66 0.82 4.75 14.58
N PHE A 67 0.79 3.55 15.16
CA PHE A 67 -0.46 2.85 15.49
C PHE A 67 -1.17 3.51 16.69
N ILE A 68 -0.55 4.51 17.30
CA ILE A 68 -1.11 5.28 18.39
C ILE A 68 -1.92 6.42 17.77
N ALA A 69 -3.25 6.32 17.87
CA ALA A 69 -4.13 7.41 17.50
C ALA A 69 -3.82 8.65 18.36
N ASP A 70 -3.91 9.83 17.74
CA ASP A 70 -3.84 11.09 18.49
C ASP A 70 -4.94 11.13 19.57
N ALA A 71 -4.62 11.73 20.71
CA ALA A 71 -5.58 11.83 21.81
C ALA A 71 -6.84 12.57 21.35
N ILE A 72 -8.01 12.00 21.65
CA ILE A 72 -9.31 12.58 21.28
C ILE A 72 -9.45 13.95 21.97
N PRO A 73 -9.71 15.04 21.22
CA PRO A 73 -9.86 16.37 21.81
C PRO A 73 -11.02 16.41 22.80
N GLU A 74 -10.90 17.23 23.85
CA GLU A 74 -12.00 17.47 24.79
C GLU A 74 -13.17 18.10 24.05
N SER A 75 -14.31 17.40 24.04
CA SER A 75 -15.57 17.89 23.50
C SER A 75 -16.70 17.39 24.40
N ASP A 76 -17.83 18.11 24.42
CA ASP A 76 -19.01 17.80 25.24
C ASP A 76 -19.76 16.52 24.84
N LYS A 77 -19.28 15.78 23.83
CA LYS A 77 -19.89 14.52 23.38
C LYS A 77 -19.22 13.33 24.08
N PRO A 78 -19.99 12.31 24.51
CA PRO A 78 -19.44 11.17 25.21
C PRO A 78 -18.40 10.45 24.34
N LYS A 79 -17.21 10.23 24.89
CA LYS A 79 -16.07 9.50 24.29
C LYS A 79 -16.36 8.00 24.21
N ALA A 80 -17.44 7.60 23.56
CA ALA A 80 -17.80 6.20 23.36
C ALA A 80 -17.51 5.79 21.92
N LEU A 81 -16.72 4.73 21.73
CA LEU A 81 -16.62 4.05 20.43
C LEU A 81 -17.98 3.46 20.10
N ARG A 82 -18.64 3.99 19.06
CA ARG A 82 -19.89 3.44 18.54
C ARG A 82 -19.59 2.29 17.58
N ILE A 83 -19.04 1.20 18.12
CA ILE A 83 -18.97 -0.07 17.41
C ILE A 83 -20.29 -0.80 17.68
N ALA A 84 -20.96 -1.25 16.62
CA ALA A 84 -22.09 -2.17 16.74
C ALA A 84 -21.59 -3.44 17.43
N SER A 85 -21.93 -3.61 18.70
CA SER A 85 -21.42 -4.72 19.51
C SER A 85 -22.06 -6.01 19.03
N ASN A 86 -21.24 -7.02 18.69
CA ASN A 86 -21.72 -8.38 18.50
C ASN A 86 -22.46 -8.83 19.79
N PRO A 87 -23.68 -9.40 19.69
CA PRO A 87 -24.48 -9.82 20.85
C PRO A 87 -23.73 -10.69 21.87
N MET A 88 -22.80 -11.53 21.40
CA MET A 88 -21.99 -12.42 22.25
C MET A 88 -21.04 -11.67 23.20
N PHE A 89 -20.64 -10.45 22.84
CA PHE A 89 -19.68 -9.64 23.61
C PHE A 89 -20.34 -8.45 24.32
N ALA A 90 -21.67 -8.34 24.28
CA ALA A 90 -22.42 -7.23 24.87
C ALA A 90 -22.12 -7.04 26.37
N GLY A 91 -21.85 -8.12 27.11
CA GLY A 91 -21.51 -8.07 28.53
C GLY A 91 -20.12 -7.50 28.84
N GLU A 92 -19.14 -7.72 27.96
CA GLU A 92 -17.75 -7.28 28.18
C GLU A 92 -17.57 -5.78 27.85
N PHE A 93 -18.31 -5.28 26.85
CA PHE A 93 -18.24 -3.87 26.46
C PHE A 93 -19.19 -2.94 27.23
N ALA A 94 -20.23 -3.49 27.88
CA ALA A 94 -21.17 -2.70 28.70
C ALA A 94 -20.51 -2.02 29.91
N ALA A 95 -19.41 -2.57 30.43
CA ALA A 95 -18.73 -2.02 31.61
C ALA A 95 -17.83 -0.82 31.29
N ALA A 96 -17.41 -0.63 30.03
CA ALA A 96 -16.37 0.34 29.67
C ALA A 96 -16.88 1.59 28.93
N ALA A 97 -18.11 1.61 28.42
CA ALA A 97 -18.71 2.81 27.87
C ALA A 97 -20.22 2.74 28.02
N GLY A 98 -20.85 3.85 28.38
CA GLY A 98 -22.30 4.05 28.34
C GLY A 98 -22.87 4.01 26.91
N ALA A 99 -22.62 2.94 26.18
CA ALA A 99 -23.26 2.60 24.93
C ALA A 99 -24.51 1.81 25.27
N GLY A 100 -25.68 2.42 25.04
CA GLY A 100 -26.94 1.68 25.05
C GLY A 100 -26.80 0.47 24.14
N ALA A 101 -27.15 -0.69 24.67
CA ALA A 101 -27.25 -1.92 23.91
C ALA A 101 -28.02 -1.64 22.61
N GLY A 102 -27.33 -1.75 21.47
CA GLY A 102 -28.01 -1.79 20.18
C GLY A 102 -29.05 -2.89 20.25
N ALA A 103 -30.30 -2.55 19.96
CA ALA A 103 -31.39 -3.50 19.99
C ALA A 103 -31.03 -4.73 19.15
N ALA A 104 -31.28 -5.92 19.70
CA ALA A 104 -31.19 -7.16 18.94
C ALA A 104 -31.98 -6.99 17.65
N VAL A 105 -31.30 -7.09 16.51
CA VAL A 105 -31.98 -7.05 15.20
C VAL A 105 -32.83 -8.31 15.13
N GLU A 106 -34.14 -8.13 14.99
CA GLU A 106 -35.08 -9.25 14.86
C GLU A 106 -34.74 -10.05 13.59
N ASN A 107 -34.67 -11.38 13.73
CA ASN A 107 -34.41 -12.26 12.61
C ASN A 107 -35.56 -12.17 11.58
N PHE A 108 -35.23 -12.22 10.29
CA PHE A 108 -36.19 -12.15 9.19
C PHE A 108 -35.97 -13.34 8.25
N ALA A 109 -37.05 -13.83 7.63
CA ALA A 109 -36.95 -14.89 6.62
C ALA A 109 -36.53 -14.33 5.26
N VAL A 110 -35.86 -15.13 4.46
CA VAL A 110 -35.42 -14.83 3.10
C VAL A 110 -36.27 -15.63 2.11
N ALA A 111 -36.81 -14.95 1.09
CA ALA A 111 -37.62 -15.59 0.06
C ALA A 111 -36.74 -16.33 -0.97
N LYS A 112 -35.58 -15.75 -1.29
CA LYS A 112 -34.65 -16.30 -2.26
C LYS A 112 -33.24 -15.77 -2.01
N VAL A 113 -32.25 -16.63 -2.17
CA VAL A 113 -30.82 -16.28 -2.21
C VAL A 113 -30.24 -16.77 -3.54
N TRP A 114 -29.30 -16.01 -4.13
CA TRP A 114 -28.59 -16.39 -5.35
C TRP A 114 -27.18 -15.79 -5.36
N ILE A 115 -26.32 -16.35 -6.19
CA ILE A 115 -24.92 -15.94 -6.33
C ILE A 115 -24.72 -15.44 -7.76
N GLU A 116 -24.27 -14.19 -7.89
CA GLU A 116 -23.90 -13.58 -9.17
C GLU A 116 -22.50 -14.03 -9.61
N ASP A 117 -22.18 -13.82 -10.89
CA ASP A 117 -20.86 -14.13 -11.43
C ASP A 117 -19.76 -13.29 -10.75
N GLY A 118 -18.60 -13.91 -10.47
CA GLY A 118 -17.51 -13.27 -9.72
C GLY A 118 -17.26 -13.85 -8.31
N CYS A 119 -17.75 -15.05 -8.03
CA CYS A 119 -17.31 -15.79 -6.84
C CYS A 119 -15.82 -16.16 -6.98
N ILE A 120 -15.04 -15.92 -5.92
CA ILE A 120 -13.59 -16.20 -5.88
C ILE A 120 -13.23 -17.36 -4.94
N VAL A 121 -14.22 -18.16 -4.51
CA VAL A 121 -13.99 -19.37 -3.70
C VAL A 121 -13.22 -19.05 -2.39
N CYS A 122 -13.59 -17.95 -1.72
CA CYS A 122 -12.91 -17.48 -0.51
C CYS A 122 -13.34 -18.18 0.80
N ASN A 123 -14.37 -19.03 0.72
CA ASN A 123 -14.94 -19.81 1.83
C ASN A 123 -15.58 -19.01 2.99
N ALA A 124 -15.73 -17.69 2.85
CA ALA A 124 -16.34 -16.85 3.87
C ALA A 124 -17.81 -17.21 4.12
N CYS A 125 -18.61 -17.41 3.06
CA CYS A 125 -20.03 -17.72 3.17
C CYS A 125 -20.31 -19.11 3.76
N GLU A 126 -19.50 -20.11 3.42
CA GLU A 126 -19.59 -21.45 4.01
C GLU A 126 -19.17 -21.46 5.49
N GLY A 127 -18.21 -20.62 5.87
CA GLY A 127 -17.83 -20.46 7.29
C GLY A 127 -18.94 -19.85 8.16
N ILE A 128 -19.80 -19.01 7.59
CA ILE A 128 -20.90 -18.33 8.29
C ILE A 128 -22.17 -19.19 8.30
N PHE A 129 -22.55 -19.77 7.15
CA PHE A 129 -23.77 -20.56 7.03
C PHE A 129 -23.60 -21.78 6.11
N PRO A 130 -22.93 -22.85 6.59
CA PRO A 130 -22.60 -24.04 5.79
C PRO A 130 -23.82 -24.87 5.36
N GLU A 131 -24.96 -24.68 6.03
CA GLU A 131 -26.22 -25.32 5.70
C GLU A 131 -26.87 -24.73 4.44
N VAL A 132 -26.53 -23.48 4.09
CA VAL A 132 -27.04 -22.79 2.90
C VAL A 132 -26.00 -22.77 1.79
N PHE A 133 -24.75 -22.46 2.11
CA PHE A 133 -23.67 -22.27 1.13
C PHE A 133 -22.73 -23.47 1.09
N GLU A 134 -22.48 -23.98 -0.10
CA GLU A 134 -21.50 -25.04 -0.38
C GLU A 134 -20.50 -24.51 -1.40
N VAL A 135 -19.24 -24.37 -0.99
CA VAL A 135 -18.19 -23.89 -1.89
C VAL A 135 -17.59 -25.07 -2.64
N THR A 136 -17.58 -24.99 -3.97
CA THR A 136 -16.95 -25.94 -4.88
C THR A 136 -15.65 -25.34 -5.45
N ASP A 137 -14.92 -26.11 -6.27
CA ASP A 137 -13.62 -25.67 -6.80
C ASP A 137 -13.69 -24.39 -7.66
N ASP A 138 -14.82 -24.15 -8.35
CA ASP A 138 -14.97 -23.03 -9.31
C ASP A 138 -15.97 -21.95 -8.86
N THR A 139 -16.93 -22.29 -7.99
CA THR A 139 -17.95 -21.33 -7.52
C THR A 139 -18.61 -21.79 -6.22
N CYS A 140 -19.44 -20.94 -5.62
CA CYS A 140 -20.29 -21.29 -4.50
C CYS A 140 -21.70 -21.63 -5.00
N LEU A 141 -22.27 -22.71 -4.46
CA LEU A 141 -23.61 -23.21 -4.75
C LEU A 141 -24.49 -23.07 -3.51
N ILE A 142 -25.79 -22.89 -3.73
CA ILE A 142 -26.79 -22.89 -2.66
C ILE A 142 -27.38 -24.29 -2.58
N ARG A 143 -27.38 -24.88 -1.37
CA ARG A 143 -27.93 -26.22 -1.17
C ARG A 143 -29.43 -26.25 -1.49
N PRO A 144 -29.94 -27.32 -2.13
CA PRO A 144 -31.35 -27.40 -2.53
C PRO A 144 -32.34 -27.38 -1.36
N ASP A 145 -31.92 -27.80 -0.17
CA ASP A 145 -32.71 -27.76 1.08
C ASP A 145 -32.21 -26.67 2.04
N ALA A 146 -31.66 -25.57 1.52
CA ALA A 146 -31.11 -24.48 2.30
C ALA A 146 -32.14 -23.87 3.28
N PRO A 147 -31.84 -23.80 4.59
CA PRO A 147 -32.69 -23.11 5.55
C PRO A 147 -32.65 -21.59 5.31
N LEU A 148 -33.78 -21.00 4.89
CA LEU A 148 -33.92 -19.57 4.61
C LEU A 148 -34.67 -18.81 5.72
N ASP A 149 -34.80 -19.41 6.89
CA ASP A 149 -35.45 -18.85 8.08
C ASP A 149 -34.52 -17.93 8.90
N ASP A 150 -33.20 -18.07 8.73
CA ASP A 150 -32.18 -17.24 9.40
C ASP A 150 -31.57 -16.19 8.44
N GLY A 151 -32.33 -15.13 8.16
CA GLY A 151 -31.89 -14.05 7.28
C GLY A 151 -30.77 -13.19 7.84
N LEU A 152 -30.51 -13.23 9.15
CA LEU A 152 -29.35 -12.56 9.75
C LEU A 152 -28.05 -13.21 9.29
N LYS A 153 -27.97 -14.54 9.29
CA LYS A 153 -26.79 -15.25 8.78
C LYS A 153 -26.60 -15.08 7.28
N ILE A 154 -27.70 -15.01 6.52
CA ILE A 154 -27.63 -14.76 5.07
C ILE A 154 -27.12 -13.33 4.80
N LEU A 155 -27.57 -12.34 5.58
CA LEU A 155 -27.06 -10.98 5.51
C LEU A 155 -25.57 -10.90 5.89
N GLU A 156 -25.17 -11.56 6.98
CA GLU A 156 -23.77 -11.61 7.41
C GLU A 156 -22.88 -12.26 6.35
N ALA A 157 -23.34 -13.35 5.72
CA ALA A 157 -22.63 -14.00 4.62
C ALA A 157 -22.49 -13.09 3.39
N ALA A 158 -23.53 -12.30 3.09
CA ALA A 158 -23.48 -11.34 1.99
C ALA A 158 -22.52 -10.17 2.25
N GLU A 159 -22.47 -9.65 3.47
CA GLU A 159 -21.53 -8.59 3.87
C GLU A 159 -20.08 -9.09 3.99
N ALA A 160 -19.88 -10.35 4.36
CA ALA A 160 -18.56 -10.96 4.42
C ALA A 160 -17.96 -11.30 3.05
N CYS A 161 -18.77 -11.26 1.98
CA CYS A 161 -18.33 -11.58 0.62
C CYS A 161 -17.46 -10.43 0.05
N PRO A 162 -16.15 -10.63 -0.17
CA PRO A 162 -15.25 -9.56 -0.64
C PRO A 162 -15.58 -9.07 -2.05
N THR A 163 -16.31 -9.86 -2.84
CA THR A 163 -16.78 -9.50 -4.19
C THR A 163 -18.27 -9.17 -4.23
N GLU A 164 -18.96 -9.13 -3.08
CA GLU A 164 -20.38 -8.75 -2.95
C GLU A 164 -21.36 -9.48 -3.89
N VAL A 165 -21.04 -10.71 -4.31
CA VAL A 165 -21.82 -11.49 -5.29
C VAL A 165 -23.03 -12.22 -4.71
N ILE A 166 -23.16 -12.30 -3.38
CA ILE A 166 -24.29 -12.97 -2.71
C ILE A 166 -25.44 -11.97 -2.60
N LYS A 167 -26.58 -12.30 -3.23
CA LYS A 167 -27.79 -11.49 -3.23
C LYS A 167 -28.95 -12.26 -2.63
N PHE A 168 -29.89 -11.55 -2.00
CA PHE A 168 -31.07 -12.16 -1.43
C PHE A 168 -32.27 -11.21 -1.40
N ASP A 169 -33.47 -11.77 -1.44
CA ASP A 169 -34.74 -11.08 -1.28
C ASP A 169 -35.36 -11.43 0.06
N LYS A 170 -35.76 -10.42 0.85
CA LYS A 170 -36.46 -10.64 2.12
C LYS A 170 -37.86 -11.19 1.86
N ALA A 171 -38.29 -12.15 2.67
CA ALA A 171 -39.68 -12.58 2.68
C ALA A 171 -40.56 -11.47 3.26
N ASN A 172 -41.64 -11.12 2.55
CA ASN A 172 -42.65 -10.16 3.01
C ASN A 172 -43.63 -10.82 3.98
#